data_AF-A0A7S0D024-F1
#
_entry.id   AF-A0A7S0D024-F1
#
_cell.length_a   1.000
_cell.length_b   1.000
_cell.length_c   1.000
_cell.angle_alpha   90.00
_cell.angle_beta   90.00
_cell.angle_gamma   90.00
#
_symmetry.space_group_name_H-M   'P 1'
#
loop_
_entity.id
_entity.type
_entity.pdbx_description
1 polymer ?
#
loop_
_entity_poly.entity_id
_entity_poly.type
_entity_poly.pdbx_seq_one_letter_code
_entity_poly.pdbx_strand_id
1 'polypeptide(L)'
;VAAFLWLAVSRGEPQEDAEGNETGEKKASEAETEETTYWLFSCLVDDVMAPEIFARDMRGTLREFRVLSLLLRSKTPQTHAHLLKHDMDLCMLQSKWLLCVFTDSFPAETTARVLDVVFAEGHKAWLRVCVAMMVAHGDAIRKAAHVPDAMAILKRAFAEQHDADALLKAAHSRRWVGAFSRQVVAKARTSAVAQLRREAEAAAKARAARESNNARRIAERNKKGAGGGDEAERAVSAGEKEKNDDEKKR
;
A
#
# COMPACT_ATOMS: atom_id res chain seq x y z
N VAL A 1 -1.13 -5.84 -25.95
CA VAL A 1 -2.23 -4.84 -26.17
C VAL A 1 -1.83 -3.49 -25.58
N ALA A 2 -1.38 -3.44 -24.32
CA ALA A 2 -0.78 -2.22 -23.74
C ALA A 2 0.52 -1.79 -24.45
N ALA A 3 1.36 -2.73 -24.88
CA ALA A 3 2.52 -2.43 -25.72
C ALA A 3 2.13 -1.86 -27.09
N PHE A 4 1.01 -2.30 -27.67
CA PHE A 4 0.47 -1.76 -28.93
C PHE A 4 -0.12 -0.36 -28.75
N LEU A 5 -0.78 -0.09 -27.61
CA LEU A 5 -1.28 1.24 -27.26
C LEU A 5 -0.15 2.22 -26.93
N TRP A 6 0.87 1.79 -26.20
CA TRP A 6 2.07 2.62 -25.96
C TRP A 6 2.82 2.89 -27.26
N LEU A 7 2.98 1.91 -28.16
CA LEU A 7 3.60 2.11 -29.46
C LEU A 7 2.75 3.03 -30.37
N ALA A 8 1.41 2.93 -30.30
CA ALA A 8 0.50 3.80 -31.05
C ALA A 8 0.53 5.24 -30.54
N VAL A 9 0.56 5.44 -29.22
CA VAL A 9 0.72 6.76 -28.58
C VAL A 9 2.10 7.35 -28.85
N SER A 10 3.16 6.54 -28.83
CA SER A 10 4.54 6.99 -29.08
C SER A 10 4.82 7.31 -30.55
N ARG A 11 3.99 6.81 -31.48
CA ARG A 11 4.02 7.17 -32.91
C ARG A 11 3.21 8.43 -33.24
N GLY A 12 2.57 9.05 -32.25
CA GLY A 12 1.88 10.33 -32.42
C GLY A 12 2.81 11.55 -32.48
N GLU A 13 4.12 11.38 -32.21
CA GLU A 13 5.08 12.46 -32.44
C GLU A 13 5.39 12.58 -33.94
N PRO A 14 5.22 13.76 -34.56
CA PRO A 14 5.49 13.94 -35.98
C PRO A 14 6.98 13.73 -36.24
N GLN A 15 7.31 12.64 -36.93
CA GLN A 15 8.65 12.46 -37.48
C GLN A 15 8.70 13.18 -38.83
N GLU A 16 9.29 14.37 -38.85
CA GLU A 16 9.58 15.10 -40.08
C GLU A 16 10.64 14.36 -40.89
N ASP A 17 10.21 13.71 -41.97
CA ASP A 17 11.06 13.25 -43.05
C ASP A 17 11.47 14.42 -43.95
N ALA A 18 12.75 14.43 -44.35
CA ALA A 18 13.41 15.54 -45.04
C ALA A 18 12.86 15.87 -46.44
N GLU A 19 11.80 15.20 -46.89
CA GLU A 19 11.19 15.37 -48.22
C GLU A 19 9.70 15.73 -48.19
N GLY A 20 9.11 15.98 -47.01
CA GLY A 20 7.78 16.60 -46.90
C GLY A 20 6.66 15.86 -47.64
N ASN A 21 6.71 14.52 -47.70
CA ASN A 21 5.68 13.72 -48.36
C ASN A 21 4.98 12.82 -47.34
N GLU A 22 3.75 13.20 -46.96
CA GLU A 22 2.90 12.44 -46.05
C GLU A 22 2.59 11.06 -46.66
N THR A 23 3.30 10.03 -46.22
CA THR A 23 2.97 8.65 -46.57
C THR A 23 1.73 8.22 -45.78
N GLY A 24 0.63 8.01 -46.52
CA GLY A 24 -0.71 7.68 -46.00
C GLY A 24 -0.85 6.30 -45.37
N GLU A 25 -0.13 6.01 -44.29
CA GLU A 25 -0.59 5.03 -43.32
C GLU A 25 -1.64 5.70 -42.43
N LYS A 26 -2.87 5.17 -42.48
CA LYS A 26 -4.04 5.67 -41.74
C LYS A 26 -3.66 6.00 -40.28
N LYS A 27 -3.56 7.30 -39.97
CA LYS A 27 -3.75 7.84 -38.62
C LYS A 27 -5.07 7.26 -38.11
N ALA A 28 -5.03 6.25 -37.23
CA ALA A 28 -6.19 5.98 -36.39
C ALA A 28 -6.56 7.32 -35.75
N SER A 29 -7.83 7.71 -35.81
CA SER A 29 -8.20 9.02 -35.29
C SER A 29 -7.79 9.09 -33.82
N GLU A 30 -7.27 10.24 -33.38
CA GLU A 30 -6.85 10.41 -31.98
C GLU A 30 -7.99 10.03 -31.01
N ALA A 31 -9.24 10.28 -31.41
CA ALA A 31 -10.44 9.89 -30.70
C ALA A 31 -10.62 8.37 -30.57
N GLU A 32 -10.39 7.58 -31.62
CA GLU A 32 -10.45 6.11 -31.55
C GLU A 32 -9.36 5.54 -30.63
N THR A 33 -8.19 6.17 -30.61
CA THR A 33 -7.07 5.77 -29.75
C THR A 33 -7.35 6.11 -28.28
N GLU A 34 -7.88 7.30 -28.01
CA GLU A 34 -8.30 7.72 -26.66
C GLU A 34 -9.39 6.81 -26.10
N GLU A 35 -10.44 6.55 -26.88
CA GLU A 35 -11.55 5.68 -26.47
C GLU A 35 -11.04 4.26 -26.16
N THR A 36 -10.20 3.69 -27.03
CA THR A 36 -9.60 2.37 -26.78
C THR A 36 -8.74 2.37 -25.53
N THR A 37 -7.98 3.44 -25.28
CA THR A 37 -7.16 3.60 -24.07
C THR A 37 -8.03 3.62 -22.83
N TYR A 38 -9.12 4.38 -22.86
CA TYR A 38 -10.08 4.48 -21.77
C TYR A 38 -10.68 3.12 -21.43
N TRP A 39 -11.18 2.39 -22.43
CA TRP A 39 -11.75 1.05 -22.20
C TRP A 39 -10.71 0.05 -21.72
N LEU A 40 -9.47 0.11 -22.22
CA LEU A 40 -8.40 -0.76 -21.74
C LEU A 40 -8.06 -0.46 -20.27
N PHE A 41 -8.00 0.83 -19.89
CA PHE A 41 -7.78 1.24 -18.51
C PHE A 41 -8.93 0.80 -17.60
N SER A 42 -10.17 0.95 -18.05
CA SER A 42 -11.36 0.47 -17.32
C SER A 42 -11.28 -1.04 -17.07
N CYS A 43 -11.02 -1.84 -18.12
CA CYS A 43 -10.81 -3.28 -17.99
C CYS A 43 -9.64 -3.63 -17.05
N LEU A 44 -8.55 -2.86 -17.08
CA LEU A 44 -7.43 -3.09 -16.17
C LEU A 44 -7.88 -2.96 -14.71
N VAL A 45 -8.57 -1.86 -14.39
CA VAL A 45 -8.97 -1.52 -13.03
C VAL A 45 -10.08 -2.44 -12.51
N ASP A 46 -11.09 -2.72 -13.34
CA ASP A 46 -12.31 -3.40 -12.91
C ASP A 46 -12.24 -4.94 -13.09
N ASP A 47 -11.61 -5.43 -14.16
CA ASP A 47 -11.65 -6.86 -14.52
C ASP A 47 -10.33 -7.61 -14.25
N VAL A 48 -9.18 -6.97 -14.52
CA VAL A 48 -7.87 -7.63 -14.50
C VAL A 48 -7.23 -7.60 -13.12
N MET A 49 -7.32 -6.44 -12.46
CA MET A 49 -6.74 -6.21 -11.13
C MET A 49 -7.60 -6.84 -10.03
N ALA A 50 -7.03 -7.06 -8.85
CA ALA A 50 -7.82 -7.64 -7.75
C ALA A 50 -8.90 -6.65 -7.27
N PRO A 51 -10.06 -7.14 -6.79
CA PRO A 51 -11.16 -6.26 -6.39
C PRO A 51 -10.78 -5.28 -5.28
N GLU A 52 -11.37 -4.09 -5.29
CA GLU A 52 -11.24 -3.04 -4.27
C GLU A 52 -9.82 -2.47 -4.07
N ILE A 53 -8.88 -2.69 -5.02
CA ILE A 53 -7.54 -2.08 -4.93
C ILE A 53 -7.64 -0.55 -4.83
N PHE A 54 -8.46 0.04 -5.70
CA PHE A 54 -8.67 1.49 -5.80
C PHE A 54 -9.86 2.00 -4.97
N ALA A 55 -10.38 1.18 -4.04
CA ALA A 55 -11.43 1.62 -3.13
C ALA A 55 -10.91 2.76 -2.22
N ARG A 56 -11.79 3.68 -1.83
CA ARG A 56 -11.43 4.88 -1.03
C ARG A 56 -10.73 4.56 0.30
N ASP A 57 -11.02 3.40 0.88
CA ASP A 57 -10.44 2.95 2.14
C ASP A 57 -9.23 2.03 1.96
N MET A 58 -8.74 1.87 0.72
CA MET A 58 -7.53 1.13 0.38
C MET A 58 -7.53 -0.33 0.87
N ARG A 59 -8.70 -0.90 1.20
CA ARG A 59 -8.80 -2.26 1.76
C ARG A 59 -8.22 -3.30 0.82
N GLY A 60 -8.51 -3.21 -0.49
CA GLY A 60 -7.97 -4.13 -1.48
C GLY A 60 -6.45 -3.97 -1.63
N THR A 61 -5.94 -2.74 -1.59
CA THR A 61 -4.49 -2.46 -1.61
C THR A 61 -3.79 -3.11 -0.42
N LEU A 62 -4.25 -2.85 0.80
CA LEU A 62 -3.69 -3.44 2.02
C LEU A 62 -3.77 -4.97 2.01
N ARG A 63 -4.88 -5.52 1.49
CA ARG A 63 -5.05 -6.97 1.30
C ARG A 63 -3.97 -7.54 0.36
N GLU A 64 -3.76 -6.97 -0.82
CA GLU A 64 -2.78 -7.52 -1.77
C GLU A 64 -1.32 -7.34 -1.28
N PHE A 65 -0.98 -6.25 -0.57
CA PHE A 65 0.33 -6.15 0.09
C PHE A 65 0.50 -7.18 1.22
N ARG A 66 -0.57 -7.48 1.98
CA ARG A 66 -0.53 -8.56 2.96
C ARG A 66 -0.36 -9.93 2.29
N VAL A 67 -1.01 -10.17 1.15
CA VAL A 67 -0.82 -11.38 0.34
C VAL A 67 0.63 -11.48 -0.12
N LEU A 68 1.20 -10.40 -0.65
CA LEU A 68 2.60 -10.34 -1.05
C LEU A 68 3.52 -10.68 0.13
N SER A 69 3.31 -10.10 1.30
CA SER A 69 4.07 -10.40 2.52
C SER A 69 4.01 -11.91 2.88
N LEU A 70 2.83 -12.53 2.82
CA LEU A 70 2.67 -13.97 3.05
C LEU A 70 3.37 -14.83 2.00
N LEU A 71 3.36 -14.40 0.74
CA LEU A 71 4.09 -15.09 -0.32
C LEU A 71 5.60 -14.99 -0.08
N LEU A 72 6.12 -13.80 0.24
CA LEU A 72 7.55 -13.62 0.54
C LEU A 72 8.00 -14.45 1.74
N ARG A 73 7.16 -14.58 2.78
CA ARG A 73 7.45 -15.50 3.90
C ARG A 73 7.73 -16.93 3.44
N SER A 74 7.05 -17.38 2.40
CA SER A 74 7.23 -18.73 1.84
C SER A 74 8.37 -18.83 0.83
N LYS A 75 8.63 -17.76 0.05
CA LYS A 75 9.56 -17.77 -1.09
C LYS A 75 10.95 -17.24 -0.77
N THR A 76 11.03 -16.22 0.08
CA THR A 76 12.28 -15.59 0.53
C THR A 76 12.18 -15.28 2.03
N PRO A 77 12.16 -16.32 2.88
CA PRO A 77 11.92 -16.16 4.32
C PRO A 77 12.95 -15.26 5.01
N GLN A 78 14.21 -15.27 4.53
CA GLN A 78 15.27 -14.43 5.09
C GLN A 78 15.01 -12.94 4.86
N THR A 79 14.63 -12.56 3.64
CA THR A 79 14.28 -11.17 3.31
C THR A 79 13.00 -10.76 4.03
N HIS A 80 11.99 -11.64 4.10
CA HIS A 80 10.76 -11.38 4.83
C HIS A 80 10.99 -11.14 6.32
N ALA A 81 11.78 -11.99 6.97
CA ALA A 81 12.13 -11.84 8.39
C ALA A 81 12.91 -10.54 8.65
N HIS A 82 13.79 -10.14 7.73
CA HIS A 82 14.51 -8.86 7.81
C HIS A 82 13.56 -7.67 7.76
N LEU A 83 12.64 -7.63 6.79
CA LEU A 83 11.65 -6.56 6.68
C LEU A 83 10.79 -6.46 7.95
N LEU A 84 10.36 -7.59 8.50
CA LEU A 84 9.60 -7.60 9.75
C LEU A 84 10.41 -7.12 10.96
N LYS A 85 11.68 -7.52 11.06
CA LYS A 85 12.56 -7.12 12.17
C LYS A 85 12.77 -5.60 12.24
N HIS A 86 12.74 -4.94 11.07
CA HIS A 86 12.97 -3.51 10.93
C HIS A 86 11.66 -2.71 10.75
N ASP A 87 10.49 -3.31 11.01
CA ASP A 87 9.16 -2.71 10.84
C ASP A 87 8.93 -2.09 9.44
N MET A 88 9.51 -2.71 8.42
CA MET A 88 9.43 -2.28 7.03
C MET A 88 8.22 -2.90 6.34
N ASP A 89 7.09 -2.19 6.35
CA ASP A 89 5.91 -2.60 5.59
C ASP A 89 6.07 -2.27 4.09
N LEU A 90 5.88 -3.27 3.24
CA LEU A 90 5.94 -3.13 1.79
C LEU A 90 4.90 -2.16 1.25
N CYS A 91 3.74 -2.07 1.88
CA CYS A 91 2.73 -1.09 1.47
C CYS A 91 3.23 0.35 1.66
N MET A 92 4.05 0.60 2.69
CA MET A 92 4.68 1.89 2.93
C MET A 92 5.84 2.12 1.97
N LEU A 93 6.69 1.12 1.78
CA LEU A 93 7.88 1.23 0.94
C LEU A 93 7.52 1.51 -0.52
N GLN A 94 6.52 0.81 -1.06
CA GLN A 94 6.31 0.71 -2.51
C GLN A 94 4.84 0.54 -2.90
N SER A 95 3.95 1.37 -2.35
CA SER A 95 2.53 1.43 -2.77
C SER A 95 2.36 1.65 -4.28
N LYS A 96 3.25 2.43 -4.89
CA LYS A 96 3.26 2.74 -6.33
C LYS A 96 3.35 1.51 -7.23
N TRP A 97 4.00 0.42 -6.77
CA TRP A 97 4.05 -0.83 -7.54
C TRP A 97 2.66 -1.32 -7.90
N LEU A 98 1.72 -1.21 -6.98
CA LEU A 98 0.35 -1.66 -7.17
C LEU A 98 -0.50 -0.60 -7.84
N LEU A 99 -0.50 0.62 -7.30
CA LEU A 99 -1.40 1.69 -7.72
C LEU A 99 -1.13 2.19 -9.14
N CYS A 100 0.13 2.14 -9.56
CA CYS A 100 0.56 2.52 -10.89
C CYS A 100 0.90 1.30 -11.76
N VAL A 101 0.69 0.07 -11.28
CA VAL A 101 1.04 -1.17 -12.00
C VAL A 101 2.47 -1.11 -12.60
N PHE A 102 3.40 -0.57 -11.81
CA PHE A 102 4.80 -0.31 -12.16
C PHE A 102 5.12 0.74 -13.22
N THR A 103 4.16 1.52 -13.73
CA THR A 103 4.42 2.53 -14.78
C THR A 103 5.46 3.58 -14.40
N ASP A 104 5.59 3.89 -13.10
CA ASP A 104 6.61 4.81 -12.54
C ASP A 104 7.75 4.04 -11.83
N SER A 105 7.88 2.74 -12.07
CA SER A 105 8.87 1.87 -11.39
C SER A 105 9.87 1.23 -12.33
N PHE A 106 9.41 0.71 -13.47
CA PHE A 106 10.28 0.10 -14.50
C PHE A 106 10.47 1.05 -15.70
N PRO A 107 11.54 0.86 -16.50
CA PRO A 107 11.63 1.45 -17.83
C PRO A 107 10.37 1.15 -18.66
N ALA A 108 9.99 2.07 -19.56
CA ALA A 108 8.74 1.99 -20.31
C ALA A 108 8.56 0.66 -21.06
N GLU A 109 9.61 0.16 -21.70
CA GLU A 109 9.62 -1.12 -22.40
C GLU A 109 9.28 -2.29 -21.46
N THR A 110 9.97 -2.38 -20.32
CA THR A 110 9.71 -3.41 -19.30
C THR A 110 8.32 -3.31 -18.71
N THR A 111 7.86 -2.09 -18.42
CA THR A 111 6.47 -1.83 -17.98
C THR A 111 5.46 -2.39 -18.99
N ALA A 112 5.63 -2.12 -20.29
CA ALA A 112 4.72 -2.59 -21.32
C ALA A 112 4.65 -4.13 -21.39
N ARG A 113 5.80 -4.80 -21.27
CA ARG A 113 5.88 -6.27 -21.24
C ARG A 113 5.25 -6.87 -19.98
N VAL A 114 5.46 -6.25 -18.82
CA VAL A 114 4.80 -6.66 -17.57
C VAL A 114 3.29 -6.48 -17.68
N LEU A 115 2.82 -5.37 -18.24
CA LEU A 115 1.40 -5.12 -18.48
C LEU A 115 0.78 -6.18 -19.40
N ASP A 116 1.45 -6.58 -20.48
CA ASP A 116 0.96 -7.66 -21.36
C ASP A 116 0.69 -8.95 -20.57
N VAL A 117 1.60 -9.34 -19.67
CA VAL A 117 1.43 -10.53 -18.82
C VAL A 117 0.33 -10.33 -17.77
N VAL A 118 0.20 -9.12 -17.22
CA VAL A 118 -0.89 -8.79 -16.28
C VAL A 118 -2.25 -8.89 -16.97
N PHE A 119 -2.42 -8.36 -18.18
CA PHE A 119 -3.65 -8.53 -18.96
C PHE A 119 -3.93 -10.00 -19.29
N ALA A 120 -2.90 -10.80 -19.60
CA ALA A 120 -3.07 -12.20 -19.97
C ALA A 120 -3.40 -13.12 -18.78
N GLU A 121 -2.72 -12.95 -17.64
CA GLU A 121 -2.86 -13.85 -16.47
C GLU A 121 -3.69 -13.28 -15.31
N GLY A 122 -3.97 -11.98 -15.35
CA GLY A 122 -4.59 -11.22 -14.27
C GLY A 122 -3.61 -10.77 -13.18
N HIS A 123 -4.16 -10.20 -12.11
CA HIS A 123 -3.42 -9.66 -10.96
C HIS A 123 -2.37 -10.61 -10.33
N LYS A 124 -2.52 -11.92 -10.51
CA LYS A 124 -1.52 -12.91 -10.04
C LYS A 124 -0.13 -12.66 -10.65
N ALA A 125 -0.06 -12.18 -11.90
CA ALA A 125 1.21 -11.85 -12.55
C ALA A 125 1.94 -10.70 -11.83
N TRP A 126 1.20 -9.69 -11.38
CA TRP A 126 1.75 -8.59 -10.59
C TRP A 126 2.45 -9.11 -9.32
N LEU A 127 1.77 -9.98 -8.56
CA LEU A 127 2.36 -10.60 -7.36
C LEU A 127 3.61 -11.41 -7.69
N ARG A 128 3.63 -12.10 -8.84
CA ARG A 128 4.76 -12.91 -9.28
C ARG A 128 5.99 -12.04 -9.58
N VAL A 129 5.80 -10.93 -10.29
CA VAL A 129 6.88 -9.97 -10.59
C VAL A 129 7.42 -9.35 -9.31
N CYS A 130 6.55 -8.94 -8.38
CA CYS A 130 6.97 -8.47 -7.05
C CYS A 130 7.86 -9.50 -6.34
N VAL A 131 7.42 -10.77 -6.26
CA VAL A 131 8.20 -11.83 -5.62
C VAL A 131 9.54 -12.05 -6.33
N ALA A 132 9.56 -12.06 -7.67
CA ALA A 132 10.78 -12.23 -8.45
C ALA A 132 11.82 -11.17 -8.12
N MET A 133 11.40 -9.90 -8.08
CA MET A 133 12.28 -8.77 -7.73
C MET A 133 12.79 -8.87 -6.28
N MET A 134 11.93 -9.25 -5.34
CA MET A 134 12.31 -9.42 -3.95
C MET A 134 13.28 -10.60 -3.73
N VAL A 135 13.18 -11.64 -4.55
CA VAL A 135 14.13 -12.76 -4.55
C VAL A 135 15.46 -12.32 -5.15
N ALA A 136 15.44 -11.67 -6.32
CA ALA A 136 16.63 -11.23 -7.04
C ALA A 136 17.48 -10.22 -6.24
N HIS A 137 16.82 -9.30 -5.53
CA HIS A 137 17.49 -8.24 -4.77
C HIS A 137 17.51 -8.49 -3.25
N GLY A 138 17.19 -9.71 -2.81
CA GLY A 138 17.08 -10.05 -1.40
C GLY A 138 18.34 -9.72 -0.60
N ASP A 139 19.52 -9.99 -1.15
CA ASP A 139 20.80 -9.76 -0.48
C ASP A 139 21.08 -8.26 -0.25
N ALA A 140 20.67 -7.41 -1.20
CA ALA A 140 20.78 -5.97 -1.05
C ALA A 140 19.79 -5.45 -0.02
N ILE A 141 18.54 -5.90 -0.07
CA ILE A 141 17.48 -5.50 0.88
C ILE A 141 17.89 -5.84 2.32
N ARG A 142 18.52 -7.00 2.56
CA ARG A 142 18.99 -7.41 3.89
C ARG A 142 20.15 -6.56 4.45
N LYS A 143 20.76 -5.69 3.64
CA LYS A 143 21.77 -4.71 4.11
C LYS A 143 21.14 -3.39 4.56
N ALA A 144 19.87 -3.13 4.23
CA ALA A 144 19.17 -1.93 4.65
C ALA A 144 18.85 -1.99 6.15
N ALA A 145 19.31 -1.00 6.92
CA ALA A 145 19.00 -0.89 8.35
C ALA A 145 17.74 -0.05 8.59
N HIS A 146 17.47 0.92 7.70
CA HIS A 146 16.36 1.85 7.84
C HIS A 146 15.48 1.89 6.59
N VAL A 147 14.24 2.34 6.77
CA VAL A 147 13.23 2.45 5.71
C VAL A 147 13.75 3.21 4.46
N PRO A 148 14.44 4.36 4.59
CA PRO A 148 14.95 5.08 3.42
C PRO A 148 15.96 4.26 2.59
N ASP A 149 16.81 3.46 3.25
CA ASP A 149 17.79 2.61 2.57
C ASP A 149 17.08 1.55 1.73
N ALA A 150 16.09 0.88 2.32
CA ALA A 150 15.29 -0.12 1.62
C ALA A 150 14.52 0.49 0.44
N MET A 151 13.95 1.69 0.62
CA MET A 151 13.28 2.42 -0.46
C MET A 151 14.23 2.76 -1.61
N ALA A 152 15.44 3.24 -1.31
CA ALA A 152 16.43 3.60 -2.32
C ALA A 152 16.91 2.36 -3.10
N ILE A 153 17.19 1.26 -2.40
CA ILE A 153 17.58 -0.02 -3.01
C ILE A 153 16.48 -0.53 -3.94
N LEU A 154 15.22 -0.55 -3.47
CA LEU A 154 14.10 -1.02 -4.26
C LEU A 154 13.82 -0.13 -5.47
N LYS A 155 13.88 1.20 -5.29
CA LYS A 155 13.69 2.16 -6.39
C LYS A 155 14.73 1.93 -7.49
N ARG A 156 16.00 1.80 -7.11
CA ARG A 156 17.10 1.52 -8.06
C ARG A 156 16.94 0.16 -8.73
N ALA A 157 16.65 -0.89 -7.95
CA ALA A 157 16.50 -2.25 -8.45
C ALA A 157 15.45 -2.36 -9.55
N PHE A 158 14.32 -1.65 -9.43
CA PHE A 158 13.28 -1.63 -10.45
C PHE A 158 13.65 -0.74 -11.63
N ALA A 159 14.20 0.47 -11.39
CA ALA A 159 14.59 1.39 -12.46
C ALA A 159 15.65 0.80 -13.42
N GLU A 160 16.53 -0.09 -12.92
CA GLU A 160 17.59 -0.72 -13.70
C GLU A 160 17.13 -1.97 -14.50
N GLN A 161 15.86 -2.36 -14.46
CA GLN A 161 15.37 -3.51 -15.22
C GLN A 161 15.10 -3.14 -16.69
N HIS A 162 16.14 -3.12 -17.50
CA HIS A 162 16.05 -2.88 -18.95
C HIS A 162 15.78 -4.15 -19.78
N ASP A 163 16.10 -5.33 -19.25
CA ASP A 163 15.84 -6.61 -19.93
C ASP A 163 14.53 -7.23 -19.42
N ALA A 164 13.44 -6.87 -20.11
CA ALA A 164 12.10 -7.32 -19.77
C ALA A 164 11.94 -8.85 -19.91
N ASP A 165 12.57 -9.46 -20.91
CA ASP A 165 12.45 -10.89 -21.18
C ASP A 165 13.19 -11.70 -20.12
N ALA A 166 14.38 -11.27 -19.68
CA ALA A 166 15.08 -11.88 -18.56
C ALA A 166 14.27 -11.78 -17.26
N LEU A 167 13.69 -10.61 -16.96
CA LEU A 167 12.82 -10.42 -15.80
C LEU A 167 11.62 -11.37 -15.84
N LEU A 168 10.89 -11.41 -16.95
CA LEU A 168 9.71 -12.26 -17.08
C LEU A 168 10.06 -13.75 -17.06
N LYS A 169 11.19 -14.15 -17.67
CA LYS A 169 11.70 -15.52 -17.59
C LYS A 169 12.05 -15.92 -16.16
N ALA A 170 12.70 -15.03 -15.41
CA ALA A 170 13.00 -15.25 -13.99
C ALA A 170 11.72 -15.35 -13.16
N ALA A 171 10.75 -14.45 -13.39
CA ALA A 171 9.48 -14.43 -12.69
C ALA A 171 8.66 -15.72 -12.89
N HIS A 172 8.67 -16.29 -14.10
CA HIS A 172 7.97 -17.55 -14.41
C HIS A 172 8.79 -18.81 -14.09
N SER A 173 10.05 -18.65 -13.67
CA SER A 173 10.90 -19.79 -13.32
C SER A 173 10.50 -20.39 -11.97
N ARG A 174 10.18 -21.69 -11.99
CA ARG A 174 9.89 -22.45 -10.78
C ARG A 174 11.10 -22.57 -9.84
N ARG A 175 12.33 -22.41 -10.37
CA ARG A 175 13.54 -22.40 -9.54
C ARG A 175 13.62 -21.16 -8.65
N TRP A 176 13.21 -20.01 -9.18
CA TRP A 176 13.35 -18.71 -8.51
C TRP A 176 12.12 -18.32 -7.70
N VAL A 177 10.92 -18.42 -8.28
CA VAL A 177 9.67 -18.00 -7.62
C VAL A 177 8.89 -19.19 -7.04
N GLY A 178 9.28 -20.42 -7.36
CA GLY A 178 8.57 -21.63 -6.94
C GLY A 178 7.20 -21.78 -7.61
N ALA A 179 6.36 -22.68 -7.08
CA ALA A 179 5.00 -22.85 -7.57
C ALA A 179 4.15 -21.60 -7.28
N PHE A 180 3.47 -21.08 -8.31
CA PHE A 180 2.66 -19.85 -8.25
C PHE A 180 1.29 -20.08 -8.89
N SER A 181 0.55 -21.07 -8.39
CA SER A 181 -0.78 -21.41 -8.90
C SER A 181 -1.85 -20.44 -8.38
N ARG A 182 -3.01 -20.39 -9.05
CA ARG A 182 -4.17 -19.61 -8.58
C ARG A 182 -4.59 -20.03 -7.16
N GLN A 183 -4.49 -21.32 -6.83
CA GLN A 183 -4.83 -21.85 -5.51
C GLN A 183 -3.89 -21.35 -4.41
N VAL A 184 -2.58 -21.25 -4.68
CA VAL A 184 -1.61 -20.71 -3.72
C VAL A 184 -1.96 -19.26 -3.37
N VAL A 185 -2.25 -18.44 -4.39
CA VAL A 185 -2.62 -17.04 -4.19
C VAL A 185 -3.98 -16.90 -3.51
N ALA A 186 -4.96 -17.72 -3.87
CA ALA A 186 -6.27 -17.73 -3.21
C ALA A 186 -6.14 -18.05 -1.71
N LYS A 187 -5.36 -19.09 -1.35
CA LYS A 187 -5.10 -19.44 0.05
C LYS A 187 -4.40 -18.31 0.81
N ALA A 188 -3.44 -17.63 0.17
CA ALA A 188 -2.78 -16.47 0.73
C ALA A 188 -3.76 -15.30 0.94
N ARG A 189 -4.68 -15.04 0.01
CA ARG A 189 -5.75 -14.03 0.14
C ARG A 189 -6.69 -14.32 1.31
N THR A 190 -7.18 -15.56 1.44
CA THR A 190 -8.03 -15.94 2.58
C THR A 190 -7.31 -15.70 3.90
N SER A 191 -6.02 -16.06 3.97
CA SER A 191 -5.19 -15.86 5.16
C SER A 191 -4.96 -14.37 5.45
N ALA A 192 -4.72 -13.56 4.41
CA ALA A 192 -4.50 -12.13 4.53
C ALA A 192 -5.74 -11.39 5.04
N VAL A 193 -6.92 -11.70 4.49
CA VAL A 193 -8.20 -11.14 4.94
C VAL A 193 -8.46 -11.51 6.41
N ALA A 194 -8.21 -12.76 6.79
CA ALA A 194 -8.37 -13.20 8.18
C ALA A 194 -7.41 -12.46 9.14
N GLN A 195 -6.16 -12.21 8.74
CA GLN A 195 -5.19 -11.45 9.54
C GLN A 195 -5.61 -9.99 9.69
N LEU A 196 -5.94 -9.31 8.60
CA LEU A 196 -6.36 -7.91 8.62
C LEU A 196 -7.63 -7.71 9.44
N ARG A 197 -8.59 -8.64 9.35
CA ARG A 197 -9.80 -8.62 10.19
C ARG A 197 -9.48 -8.73 11.68
N ARG A 198 -8.57 -9.64 12.06
CA ARG A 198 -8.13 -9.79 13.46
C ARG A 198 -7.41 -8.55 13.96
N GLU A 199 -6.55 -7.95 13.14
CA GLU A 199 -5.84 -6.71 13.46
C GLU A 199 -6.84 -5.55 13.66
N ALA A 200 -7.84 -5.42 12.79
CA ALA A 200 -8.89 -4.41 12.90
C ALA A 200 -9.76 -4.59 14.15
N GLU A 201 -10.19 -5.82 14.44
CA GLU A 201 -10.97 -6.15 15.64
C GLU A 201 -10.16 -5.88 16.93
N ALA A 202 -8.87 -6.23 16.96
CA ALA A 202 -7.98 -5.93 18.08
C ALA A 202 -7.78 -4.42 18.26
N ALA A 203 -7.58 -3.68 17.17
CA ALA A 203 -7.43 -2.23 17.21
C ALA A 203 -8.72 -1.54 17.71
N ALA A 204 -9.90 -2.01 17.30
CA ALA A 204 -11.18 -1.49 17.76
C ALA A 204 -11.37 -1.71 19.27
N LYS A 205 -11.08 -2.92 19.77
CA LYS A 205 -11.13 -3.23 21.21
C LYS A 205 -10.16 -2.37 22.01
N ALA A 206 -8.94 -2.16 21.50
CA ALA A 206 -7.95 -1.30 22.15
C ALA A 206 -8.39 0.17 22.21
N ARG A 207 -9.05 0.69 21.17
CA ARG A 207 -9.62 2.04 21.14
C ARG A 207 -10.74 2.19 22.17
N ALA A 208 -11.71 1.27 22.18
CA ALA A 208 -12.81 1.27 23.14
C ALA A 208 -12.31 1.19 24.60
N ALA A 209 -11.28 0.38 24.87
CA ALA A 209 -10.67 0.29 26.19
C ALA A 209 -9.97 1.59 26.61
N ARG A 210 -9.29 2.28 25.68
CA ARG A 210 -8.65 3.59 25.93
C ARG A 210 -9.70 4.67 26.22
N GLU A 211 -10.79 4.70 25.46
CA GLU A 211 -11.89 5.64 25.66
C GLU A 211 -12.58 5.42 27.01
N SER A 212 -12.88 4.17 27.37
CA SER A 212 -13.44 3.81 28.67
C SER A 212 -12.51 4.22 29.83
N ASN A 213 -11.20 3.92 29.72
CA ASN A 213 -10.24 4.29 30.74
C ASN A 213 -10.07 5.82 30.86
N ASN A 214 -10.11 6.54 29.74
CA ASN A 214 -10.08 8.01 29.74
C ASN A 214 -11.33 8.59 30.40
N ALA A 215 -12.52 8.09 30.07
CA ALA A 215 -13.78 8.50 30.68
C ALA A 215 -13.78 8.26 32.20
N ARG A 216 -13.28 7.10 32.65
CA ARG A 216 -13.12 6.79 34.08
C ARG A 216 -12.20 7.79 34.78
N ARG A 217 -11.03 8.10 34.18
CA ARG A 217 -10.07 9.08 34.73
C ARG A 217 -10.67 10.49 34.84
N ILE A 218 -11.46 10.91 33.86
CA ILE A 218 -12.14 12.22 33.89
C ILE A 218 -13.20 12.25 35.00
N ALA A 219 -14.01 11.19 35.13
CA ALA A 219 -15.00 11.08 36.19
C ALA A 219 -14.37 11.11 37.60
N GLU A 220 -13.27 10.38 37.81
CA GLU A 220 -12.51 10.41 39.07
C GLU A 220 -11.92 11.79 39.38
N ARG A 221 -11.38 12.49 38.36
CA ARG A 221 -10.88 13.85 38.53
C ARG A 221 -12.00 14.82 38.92
N ASN A 222 -13.15 14.73 38.26
CA ASN A 222 -14.30 15.59 38.56
C ASN A 222 -14.85 15.31 39.96
N LYS A 223 -14.87 14.06 40.41
CA LYS A 223 -15.30 13.69 41.77
C LYS A 223 -14.34 14.21 42.85
N LYS A 224 -13.02 14.18 42.59
CA LYS A 224 -12.02 14.79 43.49
C LYS A 224 -12.07 16.32 43.51
N GLY A 225 -12.37 16.94 42.36
CA GLY A 225 -12.58 18.39 42.27
C GLY A 225 -13.84 18.85 43.02
N ALA A 226 -14.93 18.08 42.96
CA ALA A 226 -16.15 18.38 43.70
C ALA A 226 -15.97 18.27 45.23
N GLY A 227 -15.22 17.26 45.71
CA GLY A 227 -14.95 17.10 47.14
C GLY A 227 -14.10 18.23 47.76
N GLY A 228 -13.20 18.85 46.98
CA GLY A 228 -12.43 20.02 47.43
C GLY A 228 -13.22 21.33 47.43
N GLY A 229 -14.27 21.43 46.61
CA GLY A 229 -15.19 22.58 46.62
C GLY A 229 -16.07 22.62 47.87
N ASP A 230 -16.62 21.47 48.27
CA ASP A 230 -17.46 21.35 49.47
C ASP A 230 -16.67 21.60 50.77
N GLU A 231 -15.39 21.21 50.84
CA GLU A 231 -14.52 21.52 51.99
C GLU A 231 -14.12 23.01 52.03
N ALA A 232 -13.89 23.64 50.88
CA ALA A 232 -13.59 25.07 50.80
C ALA A 232 -14.80 25.95 51.16
N GLU A 233 -16.01 25.61 50.69
CA GLU A 233 -17.24 26.32 51.06
C GLU A 233 -17.58 26.15 52.55
N ARG A 234 -17.36 24.96 53.14
CA ARG A 234 -17.52 24.75 54.59
C ARG A 234 -16.52 25.53 55.43
N ALA A 235 -15.27 25.65 54.98
CA ALA A 235 -14.25 26.44 55.68
C ALA A 235 -14.54 27.96 55.61
N VAL A 236 -15.03 28.46 54.48
CA VAL A 236 -15.45 29.88 54.34
C VAL A 236 -16.67 30.18 55.21
N SER A 237 -17.68 29.31 55.22
CA SER A 237 -18.87 29.46 56.06
C SER A 237 -18.57 29.37 57.57
N ALA A 238 -17.56 28.57 57.96
CA ALA A 238 -17.10 28.51 59.34
C ALA A 238 -16.37 29.79 59.78
N GLY A 239 -15.52 30.36 58.90
CA GLY A 239 -14.80 31.61 59.18
C GLY A 239 -15.71 32.85 59.24
N GLU A 240 -16.82 32.87 58.50
CA GLU A 240 -17.81 33.96 58.57
C GLU A 240 -18.65 33.90 59.86
N LYS A 241 -18.90 32.71 60.42
CA LYS A 241 -19.59 32.58 61.70
C LYS A 241 -18.73 33.05 62.88
N GLU A 242 -17.43 32.76 62.88
CA GLU A 242 -16.51 33.23 63.93
C GLU A 242 -16.39 34.77 63.95
N LYS A 243 -16.35 35.43 62.79
CA LYS A 243 -16.32 36.90 62.72
C LYS A 243 -17.59 37.56 63.25
N ASN A 244 -18.76 36.99 62.96
CA ASN A 244 -20.04 37.54 63.42
C ASN A 244 -20.25 37.35 64.94
N ASP A 245 -19.70 36.29 65.53
CA ASP A 245 -19.80 36.05 66.98
C ASP A 245 -18.86 36.97 67.80
N ASP A 246 -17.72 37.36 67.24
CA ASP A 246 -16.80 38.34 67.85
C ASP A 246 -17.34 39.78 67.77
N GLU A 247 -18.05 40.14 66.68
CA GLU A 247 -18.66 41.47 66.51
C GLU A 247 -19.88 41.67 67.44
N LYS A 248 -20.52 40.58 67.89
CA LYS A 248 -21.64 40.60 68.83
C LYS A 248 -21.24 40.65 70.31
N LYS A 249 -19.93 40.54 70.60
CA LYS A 249 -19.35 40.56 71.95
C LYS A 249 -18.65 41.87 72.32
N ARG A 250 -18.64 42.85 71.42
CA ARG A 250 -18.21 44.24 71.68
C ARG A 250 -19.42 45.15 71.85
#